data_AF-A0ABC9XMH9-F1
#
_entry.id   AF-A0ABC9XMH9-F1
#
_cell.length_a   1.000
_cell.length_b   1.000
_cell.length_c   1.000
_cell.angle_alpha   90.00
_cell.angle_beta   90.00
_cell.angle_gamma   90.00
#
_symmetry.space_group_name_H-M   'P 1'
#
loop_
_entity.id
_entity.type
_entity.pdbx_description
1 polymer ?
#
loop_
_entity_poly.entity_id
_entity_poly.type
_entity_poly.pdbx_seq_one_letter_code
_entity_poly.pdbx_strand_id
1 'polypeptide(L)'
;MSEALRAFRLRGCGSPQKFGVAAGSLRGLLRKGCRLLQVPLPGSRLCLYEDGTELTESYFRALPPQTELVLLGPGETWRGCASDIGRFLAAFCDQGDAVVEAARKLLSDERAPRRQKLLADLIHNLHGNIPAEDKKDDEKWFEG
;
A
#
# COMPACT_ATOMS: atom_id res chain seq x y z
N MET A 1 -32.54 -16.33 -17.17
CA MET A 1 -32.11 -16.94 -15.89
C MET A 1 -31.37 -15.88 -15.11
N SER A 2 -31.91 -15.40 -13.99
CA SER A 2 -31.21 -14.43 -13.14
C SER A 2 -30.09 -15.15 -12.40
N GLU A 3 -28.84 -14.86 -12.73
CA GLU A 3 -27.69 -15.40 -11.99
C GLU A 3 -27.76 -14.96 -10.53
N ALA A 4 -27.42 -15.87 -9.61
CA ALA A 4 -27.47 -15.62 -8.17
C ALA A 4 -26.54 -14.45 -7.81
N LEU A 5 -27.06 -13.49 -7.04
CA LEU A 5 -26.26 -12.35 -6.57
C LEU A 5 -25.21 -12.84 -5.59
N ARG A 6 -23.94 -12.52 -5.86
CA ARG A 6 -22.80 -12.80 -4.96
C ARG A 6 -22.22 -11.49 -4.45
N ALA A 7 -21.80 -11.48 -3.19
CA ALA A 7 -21.17 -10.33 -2.56
C ALA A 7 -19.67 -10.33 -2.84
N PHE A 8 -19.11 -9.17 -3.16
CA PHE A 8 -17.69 -8.93 -3.39
C PHE A 8 -17.24 -7.70 -2.60
N ARG A 9 -15.94 -7.61 -2.29
CA ARG A 9 -15.35 -6.43 -1.66
C ARG A 9 -14.61 -5.64 -2.73
N LEU A 10 -15.07 -4.43 -3.00
CA LEU A 10 -14.54 -3.54 -4.03
C LEU A 10 -13.74 -2.41 -3.40
N ARG A 11 -12.58 -2.10 -3.96
CA ARG A 11 -11.77 -0.93 -3.59
C ARG A 11 -11.28 -0.19 -4.83
N GLY A 12 -10.99 1.09 -4.69
CA GLY A 12 -10.32 1.87 -5.74
C GLY A 12 -8.81 1.64 -5.72
N CYS A 13 -8.15 1.91 -6.85
CA CYS A 13 -6.69 1.93 -6.92
C CYS A 13 -6.11 2.92 -5.91
N GLY A 14 -5.19 2.47 -5.07
CA GLY A 14 -4.49 3.32 -4.09
C GLY A 14 -5.32 3.78 -2.88
N SER A 15 -6.63 3.51 -2.83
CA SER A 15 -7.51 3.84 -1.69
C SER A 15 -7.59 2.68 -0.69
N PRO A 16 -7.52 2.95 0.63
CA PRO A 16 -7.69 1.93 1.66
C PRO A 16 -9.17 1.54 1.88
N GLN A 17 -10.11 2.30 1.32
CA GLN A 17 -11.54 2.10 1.56
C GLN A 17 -12.09 0.92 0.78
N LYS A 18 -12.79 0.03 1.48
CA LYS A 18 -13.44 -1.17 0.92
C LYS A 18 -14.96 -1.04 0.99
N PHE A 19 -15.63 -1.51 -0.06
CA PHE A 19 -17.07 -1.47 -0.19
C PHE A 19 -17.64 -2.84 -0.52
N GLY A 20 -18.68 -3.27 0.18
CA GLY A 20 -19.42 -4.47 -0.16
C GLY A 20 -20.33 -4.22 -1.35
N VAL A 21 -20.15 -4.95 -2.46
CA VAL A 21 -21.01 -4.84 -3.65
C VAL A 21 -21.50 -6.21 -4.06
N ALA A 22 -22.83 -6.36 -4.16
CA ALA A 22 -23.46 -7.57 -4.66
C ALA A 22 -23.72 -7.48 -6.17
N ALA A 23 -23.28 -8.48 -6.92
CA ALA A 23 -23.49 -8.56 -8.37
C ALA A 23 -23.63 -10.02 -8.84
N GLY A 24 -24.45 -10.22 -9.88
CA GLY A 24 -24.61 -11.51 -10.54
C GLY A 24 -23.67 -11.67 -11.75
N SER A 25 -23.20 -10.57 -12.34
CA SER A 25 -22.32 -10.54 -13.51
C SER A 25 -21.20 -9.51 -13.35
N LEU A 26 -20.10 -9.71 -14.09
CA LEU A 26 -18.94 -8.80 -14.04
C LEU A 26 -19.33 -7.39 -14.51
N ARG A 27 -20.12 -7.29 -15.59
CA ARG A 27 -20.60 -5.99 -16.09
C ARG A 27 -21.52 -5.27 -15.10
N GLY A 28 -22.30 -6.02 -14.32
CA GLY A 28 -23.13 -5.47 -13.25
C GLY A 28 -22.28 -4.96 -12.07
N LEU A 29 -21.25 -5.71 -11.71
CA LEU A 29 -20.28 -5.31 -10.70
C LEU A 29 -19.52 -4.06 -11.11
N LEU A 30 -19.02 -4.00 -12.35
CA LEU A 30 -18.29 -2.86 -12.90
C LEU A 30 -19.14 -1.59 -12.88
N ARG A 31 -20.40 -1.66 -13.33
CA ARG A 31 -21.33 -0.50 -13.28
C ARG A 31 -21.55 0.01 -11.86
N LYS A 32 -21.80 -0.89 -10.90
CA LYS A 32 -22.02 -0.54 -9.50
C LYS A 32 -20.75 0.06 -8.88
N GLY A 33 -19.60 -0.57 -9.14
CA GLY A 33 -18.29 -0.10 -8.69
C GLY A 33 -17.94 1.28 -9.25
N CYS A 34 -18.09 1.49 -10.55
CA CYS A 34 -17.82 2.79 -11.21
C CYS A 34 -18.68 3.91 -10.61
N ARG A 35 -19.97 3.66 -10.38
CA ARG A 35 -20.86 4.64 -9.75
C ARG A 35 -20.47 4.93 -8.29
N LEU A 36 -20.06 3.90 -7.55
CA LEU A 36 -19.72 4.02 -6.14
C LEU A 36 -18.39 4.77 -5.93
N LEU A 37 -17.40 4.49 -6.77
CA LEU A 37 -16.05 5.06 -6.71
C LEU A 37 -15.87 6.28 -7.62
N GLN A 38 -16.93 6.71 -8.30
CA GLN A 38 -16.93 7.84 -9.26
C GLN A 38 -15.88 7.71 -10.38
N VAL A 39 -15.65 6.48 -10.87
CA VAL A 39 -14.70 6.17 -11.95
C VAL A 39 -15.44 6.09 -13.29
N PRO A 40 -14.88 6.60 -14.40
CA PRO A 40 -15.51 6.50 -15.71
C PRO A 40 -15.62 5.05 -16.18
N LEU A 41 -16.83 4.62 -16.54
CA LEU A 41 -17.08 3.26 -17.04
C LEU A 41 -16.27 2.86 -18.29
N PRO A 42 -16.09 3.70 -19.33
CA PRO A 42 -15.28 3.33 -20.49
C PRO A 42 -13.81 3.21 -20.08
N GLY A 43 -13.18 2.08 -20.41
CA GLY A 43 -11.79 1.79 -20.03
C GLY A 43 -11.60 1.35 -18.58
N SER A 44 -12.67 1.28 -17.78
CA SER A 44 -12.61 0.70 -16.44
C SER A 44 -12.54 -0.82 -16.48
N ARG A 45 -11.74 -1.39 -15.60
CA ARG A 45 -11.55 -2.83 -15.46
C ARG A 45 -11.45 -3.24 -13.99
N LEU A 46 -11.64 -4.52 -13.76
CA LEU A 46 -11.56 -5.13 -12.43
C LEU A 46 -10.43 -6.13 -12.42
N CYS A 47 -9.66 -6.15 -11.35
CA CYS A 47 -8.64 -7.16 -11.10
C CYS A 47 -8.71 -7.64 -9.65
N LEU A 48 -8.07 -8.79 -9.39
CA LEU A 48 -7.87 -9.27 -8.03
C LEU A 48 -6.96 -8.33 -7.24
N TYR A 49 -7.27 -8.19 -5.95
CA TYR A 49 -6.40 -7.44 -5.04
C TYR A 49 -5.06 -8.14 -4.80
N GLU A 50 -5.04 -9.46 -4.74
CA GLU A 50 -3.87 -10.25 -4.34
C GLU A 50 -2.72 -10.12 -5.33
N ASP A 51 -2.96 -10.37 -6.61
CA ASP A 51 -1.93 -10.49 -7.66
C ASP A 51 -2.12 -9.50 -8.83
N GLY A 52 -3.28 -8.85 -8.93
CA GLY A 52 -3.63 -8.00 -10.05
C GLY A 52 -4.07 -8.71 -11.32
N THR A 53 -4.42 -9.99 -11.24
CA THR A 53 -5.04 -10.71 -12.35
C THR A 53 -6.35 -10.04 -12.77
N GLU A 54 -6.44 -9.65 -14.05
CA GLU A 54 -7.63 -9.01 -14.61
C GLU A 54 -8.80 -9.99 -14.72
N LEU A 55 -10.01 -9.54 -14.36
CA LEU A 55 -11.20 -10.37 -14.37
C LEU A 55 -11.81 -10.48 -15.77
N THR A 56 -12.01 -11.71 -16.21
CA THR A 56 -12.91 -12.05 -17.32
C THR A 56 -14.24 -12.56 -16.78
N GLU A 57 -15.30 -12.58 -17.61
CA GLU A 57 -16.62 -13.07 -17.17
C GLU A 57 -16.58 -14.55 -16.75
N SER A 58 -15.76 -15.38 -17.41
CA SER A 58 -15.56 -16.79 -17.03
C SER A 58 -14.86 -16.92 -15.68
N TYR A 59 -13.82 -16.11 -15.45
CA TYR A 59 -13.10 -16.12 -14.18
C TYR A 59 -13.96 -15.60 -13.02
N PHE A 60 -14.73 -14.53 -13.26
CA PHE A 60 -15.69 -13.98 -12.29
C PHE A 60 -16.69 -15.02 -11.77
N ARG A 61 -17.11 -15.97 -12.62
CA ARG A 61 -18.02 -17.07 -12.22
C ARG A 61 -17.35 -18.06 -11.27
N ALA A 62 -16.06 -18.31 -11.44
CA ALA A 62 -15.29 -19.20 -10.57
C ALA A 62 -14.89 -18.56 -9.23
N LEU A 63 -14.96 -17.23 -9.10
CA LEU A 63 -14.56 -16.55 -7.88
C LEU A 63 -15.45 -16.93 -6.67
N PRO A 64 -14.84 -17.11 -5.49
CA PRO A 64 -15.58 -17.31 -4.26
C PRO A 64 -16.32 -16.02 -3.85
N PRO A 65 -17.34 -16.13 -2.98
CA PRO A 65 -17.95 -14.96 -2.36
C PRO A 65 -16.92 -14.17 -1.52
N GLN A 66 -17.15 -12.88 -1.39
CA GLN A 66 -16.33 -11.92 -0.61
C GLN A 66 -14.90 -11.69 -1.12
N THR A 67 -14.53 -12.19 -2.31
CA THR A 67 -13.24 -11.87 -2.93
C THR A 67 -13.01 -10.36 -3.00
N GLU A 68 -11.78 -9.95 -2.69
CA GLU A 68 -11.35 -8.56 -2.76
C GLU A 68 -10.89 -8.20 -4.16
N LEU A 69 -11.51 -7.17 -4.72
CA LEU A 69 -11.35 -6.71 -6.09
C LEU A 69 -10.98 -5.23 -6.12
N VAL A 70 -10.12 -4.87 -7.06
CA VAL A 70 -9.70 -3.49 -7.31
C VAL A 70 -10.36 -3.01 -8.60
N LEU A 71 -11.05 -1.88 -8.52
CA LEU A 71 -11.52 -1.16 -9.70
C LEU A 71 -10.40 -0.24 -10.19
N LEU A 72 -10.03 -0.44 -11.44
CA LEU A 72 -9.05 0.38 -12.14
C LEU A 72 -9.75 1.23 -13.18
N GLY A 73 -9.49 2.53 -13.13
CA GLY A 73 -9.86 3.46 -14.18
C GLY A 73 -8.97 3.33 -15.43
N PRO A 74 -9.23 4.13 -16.46
CA PRO A 74 -8.42 4.18 -17.67
C PRO A 74 -6.96 4.52 -17.35
N GLY A 75 -6.03 3.69 -17.82
CA GLY A 75 -4.58 3.89 -17.63
C GLY A 75 -4.04 3.52 -16.25
N GLU A 76 -4.88 3.28 -15.25
CA GLU A 76 -4.43 2.78 -13.94
C GLU A 76 -4.01 1.32 -14.03
N THR A 77 -3.03 0.89 -13.25
CA THR A 77 -2.55 -0.50 -13.19
C THR A 77 -2.41 -0.97 -11.75
N TRP A 78 -2.62 -2.25 -11.51
CA TRP A 78 -2.45 -2.87 -10.21
C TRP A 78 -1.53 -4.07 -10.30
N ARG A 79 -0.52 -4.14 -9.42
CA ARG A 79 0.52 -5.18 -9.39
C ARG A 79 0.37 -6.15 -8.22
N GLY A 80 -0.79 -6.17 -7.57
CA GLY A 80 -1.04 -7.00 -6.39
C GLY A 80 -0.77 -6.29 -5.07
N CYS A 81 -1.20 -6.93 -3.98
CA CYS A 81 -1.18 -6.35 -2.63
C CYS A 81 0.22 -6.03 -2.11
N ALA A 82 1.24 -6.74 -2.59
CA ALA A 82 2.63 -6.47 -2.27
C ALA A 82 3.05 -5.04 -2.66
N SER A 83 2.46 -4.48 -3.73
CA SER A 83 2.73 -3.10 -4.14
C SER A 83 2.17 -2.06 -3.15
N ASP A 84 1.02 -2.34 -2.54
CA ASP A 84 0.45 -1.48 -1.49
C ASP A 84 1.27 -1.57 -0.20
N ILE A 85 1.74 -2.77 0.16
CA ILE A 85 2.64 -2.98 1.30
C ILE A 85 3.96 -2.24 1.06
N GLY A 86 4.55 -2.39 -0.13
CA GLY A 86 5.78 -1.69 -0.50
C GLY A 86 5.61 -0.17 -0.46
N ARG A 87 4.50 0.37 -0.99
CA ARG A 87 4.20 1.80 -0.92
C ARG A 87 3.99 2.29 0.52
N PHE A 88 3.29 1.50 1.34
CA PHE A 88 3.11 1.80 2.76
C PHE A 88 4.48 1.85 3.45
N LEU A 89 5.28 0.79 3.34
CA LEU A 89 6.61 0.71 3.94
C LEU A 89 7.52 1.84 3.45
N ALA A 90 7.55 2.13 2.15
CA ALA A 90 8.32 3.25 1.60
C ALA A 90 7.91 4.58 2.24
N ALA A 91 6.61 4.85 2.41
CA ALA A 91 6.15 6.07 3.08
C ALA A 91 6.59 6.16 4.56
N PHE A 92 6.85 5.03 5.24
CA PHE A 92 7.43 5.02 6.58
C PHE A 92 8.95 5.14 6.56
N CYS A 93 9.63 4.49 5.61
CA CYS A 93 11.08 4.56 5.45
C CYS A 93 11.53 5.97 5.03
N ASP A 94 10.85 6.59 4.06
CA ASP A 94 11.14 7.95 3.59
C ASP A 94 10.94 9.01 4.68
N GLN A 95 10.07 8.74 5.66
CA GLN A 95 9.91 9.59 6.85
C GLN A 95 11.09 9.46 7.82
N GLY A 96 11.77 8.31 7.88
CA GLY A 96 12.94 8.11 8.72
C GLY A 96 14.03 9.12 8.41
N ASP A 97 14.42 9.24 7.15
CA ASP A 97 15.46 10.17 6.70
C ASP A 97 15.08 11.64 6.96
N ALA A 98 13.83 12.01 6.67
CA ALA A 98 13.33 13.37 6.92
C ALA A 98 13.34 13.72 8.42
N VAL A 99 13.00 12.77 9.29
CA VAL A 99 13.01 12.94 10.75
C VAL A 99 14.45 13.03 11.26
N VAL A 100 15.37 12.24 10.72
CA VAL A 100 16.79 12.31 11.08
C VAL A 100 17.38 13.66 10.66
N GLU A 101 17.14 14.12 9.44
CA GLU A 101 17.61 15.42 8.98
C GLU A 101 17.04 16.58 9.82
N ALA A 102 15.75 16.52 10.18
CA ALA A 102 15.15 17.48 11.09
C ALA A 102 15.82 17.46 12.48
N ALA A 103 16.11 16.27 13.03
CA ALA A 103 16.80 16.12 14.30
C ALA A 103 18.24 16.65 14.26
N ARG A 104 18.98 16.42 13.15
CA ARG A 104 20.33 16.98 12.93
C ARG A 104 20.32 18.50 12.89
N LYS A 105 19.34 19.09 12.20
CA LYS A 105 19.16 20.53 12.14
C LYS A 105 18.86 21.12 13.52
N LEU A 106 17.94 20.50 14.27
CA LEU A 106 17.63 20.91 15.65
C LEU A 106 18.84 20.80 16.58
N LEU A 107 19.63 19.73 16.44
CA LEU A 107 20.84 19.52 17.25
C LEU A 107 21.90 20.61 17.01
N SER A 108 22.01 21.10 15.77
CA SER A 108 23.00 22.12 15.37
C SER A 108 22.78 23.46 16.07
N ASP A 109 21.53 23.82 16.32
CA ASP A 109 21.14 25.09 16.97
C ASP A 109 20.91 24.94 18.50
N GLU A 110 20.88 23.72 19.02
CA GLU A 110 20.56 23.44 20.42
C GLU A 110 21.78 23.63 21.35
N ARG A 111 21.58 24.29 22.49
CA ARG A 111 22.63 24.59 23.49
C ARG A 111 22.43 23.90 24.83
N ALA A 112 21.25 23.32 25.08
CA ALA A 112 20.96 22.61 26.32
C ALA A 112 21.54 21.17 26.28
N PRO A 113 22.47 20.79 27.17
CA PRO A 113 23.17 19.52 27.11
C PRO A 113 22.25 18.29 27.15
N ARG A 114 21.16 18.35 27.93
CA ARG A 114 20.16 17.27 27.99
C ARG A 114 19.41 17.08 26.69
N ARG A 115 19.07 18.17 25.99
CA ARG A 115 18.36 18.11 24.70
C ARG A 115 19.29 17.68 23.57
N GLN A 116 20.54 18.13 23.60
CA GLN A 116 21.57 17.62 22.67
C GLN A 116 21.74 16.10 22.80
N LYS A 117 21.85 15.58 24.02
CA LYS A 117 21.94 14.14 24.26
C LYS A 117 20.71 13.38 23.73
N LEU A 118 19.51 13.86 24.04
CA LEU A 118 18.28 13.25 23.56
C LEU A 118 18.18 13.22 22.02
N LEU A 119 18.56 14.32 21.36
CA LEU A 119 18.56 14.39 19.89
C LEU A 119 19.65 13.49 19.28
N ALA A 120 20.83 13.42 19.89
CA ALA A 120 21.90 12.53 19.46
C ALA A 120 21.50 11.05 19.61
N ASP A 121 20.89 10.69 20.74
CA ASP A 121 20.39 9.33 20.99
C ASP A 121 19.27 8.97 20.00
N LEU A 122 18.35 9.91 19.69
CA LEU A 122 17.31 9.73 18.69
C LEU A 122 17.89 9.49 17.29
N ILE A 123 18.84 10.32 16.86
CA ILE A 123 19.51 10.20 15.56
C ILE A 123 20.25 8.85 15.47
N HIS A 124 20.92 8.43 16.54
CA HIS A 124 21.63 7.16 16.57
C HIS A 124 20.68 5.96 16.44
N ASN A 125 19.56 5.98 17.15
CA ASN A 125 18.55 4.91 17.09
C ASN A 125 17.82 4.84 15.74
N LEU A 126 17.65 5.99 15.08
CA LEU A 126 16.98 6.05 13.77
C LEU A 126 17.91 5.67 12.61
N HIS A 127 19.23 5.89 12.72
CA HIS A 127 20.22 5.33 11.80
C HIS A 127 20.50 3.84 12.09
N GLY A 128 19.44 3.04 12.24
CA GLY A 128 19.60 1.59 12.33
C GLY A 128 20.20 1.06 11.03
N ASN A 129 21.35 0.39 11.11
CA ASN A 129 22.07 -0.17 9.97
C ASN A 129 21.49 -1.55 9.57
N ILE A 130 20.17 -1.64 9.45
CA ILE A 130 19.45 -2.88 9.15
C ILE A 130 19.91 -3.56 7.83
N PRO A 131 20.32 -2.83 6.76
CA PRO A 131 20.81 -3.48 5.54
C PRO A 131 22.30 -3.88 5.57
N ALA A 132 23.08 -3.53 6.60
CA ALA A 132 24.47 -3.96 6.73
C ALA A 132 24.54 -5.43 7.18
N GLU A 133 24.38 -6.34 6.22
CA GLU A 133 24.50 -7.78 6.46
C GLU A 133 25.98 -8.22 6.56
N ASP A 134 26.88 -7.49 5.91
CA ASP A 134 28.31 -7.79 5.89
C ASP A 134 29.09 -7.05 6.99
N LYS A 135 30.09 -7.74 7.56
CA LYS A 135 30.99 -7.15 8.58
C LYS A 135 31.65 -5.84 8.13
N LYS A 136 31.89 -5.66 6.82
CA LYS A 136 32.50 -4.45 6.26
C LYS A 136 31.58 -3.22 6.33
N ASP A 137 30.28 -3.45 6.38
CA ASP A 137 29.25 -2.42 6.35
C ASP A 137 28.83 -1.98 7.78
N ASP A 138 29.12 -2.81 8.79
CA ASP A 138 28.99 -2.44 10.20
C ASP A 138 29.98 -3.20 11.13
N GLU A 139 31.26 -2.85 11.07
CA GLU A 139 32.28 -3.52 11.91
C GLU A 139 31.96 -3.44 13.40
N LYS A 140 31.33 -2.34 13.85
CA LYS A 140 31.00 -2.11 15.26
C LYS A 140 29.90 -3.03 15.76
N TRP A 141 28.91 -3.37 14.93
CA TRP A 141 27.87 -4.35 15.28
C TRP A 141 28.44 -5.76 15.52
N PHE A 142 29.51 -6.12 14.81
CA PHE A 142 30.13 -7.46 14.90
C PHE A 142 31.26 -7.57 15.94
N GLU A 143 31.69 -6.47 16.56
CA GLU A 143 32.79 -6.47 17.54
C GLU A 143 32.33 -6.51 19.01
N GLY A 144 31.04 -6.28 19.29
CA GLY A 144 30.42 -6.45 20.61
C GLY A 144 30.55 -5.24 21.54
#